data_AF-A0A0R2C9M4-F1
#
_entry.id   AF-A0A0R2C9M4-F1
#
_cell.length_a   1.000
_cell.length_b   1.000
_cell.length_c   1.000
_cell.angle_alpha   90.00
_cell.angle_beta   90.00
_cell.angle_gamma   90.00
#
_symmetry.space_group_name_H-M   'P 1'
#
loop_
_entity.id
_entity.type
_entity.pdbx_description
1 polymer ?
#
loop_
_entity_poly.entity_id
_entity_poly.type
_entity_poly.pdbx_seq_one_letter_code
_entity_poly.pdbx_strand_id
1 'polypeptide(L)' 'MVTSRDEPYVGVSGSRQSIANVMLKIVADPTDTANNSIGIAGPDTAGENRPIY' A
#
# COMPACT_ATOMS: atom_id res chain seq x y z
N MET A 1 -4.92 -1.90 -0.07
CA MET A 1 -4.35 -2.80 -1.10
C MET A 1 -2.84 -2.62 -1.10
N VAL A 2 -2.10 -3.71 -1.28
CA VAL A 2 -0.65 -3.71 -1.51
C VAL A 2 -0.44 -4.13 -2.96
N THR A 3 0.42 -3.41 -3.69
CA THR A 3 0.73 -3.72 -5.10
C THR A 3 2.23 -3.88 -5.31
N SER A 4 2.65 -4.80 -6.18
CA SER A 4 4.02 -4.88 -6.67
C SER A 4 4.26 -3.93 -7.85
N ARG A 5 5.53 -3.75 -8.24
CA ARG A 5 5.94 -2.82 -9.32
C ARG A 5 5.13 -2.94 -10.62
N ASP A 6 4.81 -4.17 -11.02
CA ASP A 6 4.15 -4.45 -12.29
C ASP A 6 2.62 -4.53 -12.15
N GLU A 7 2.08 -4.28 -10.96
CA GLU A 7 0.65 -4.28 -10.70
C GLU A 7 0.08 -2.85 -10.76
N PRO A 8 -1.14 -2.68 -11.31
CA PRO A 8 -1.76 -1.37 -11.39
C PRO A 8 -1.99 -0.79 -9.99
N TYR A 9 -1.50 0.44 -9.77
CA TYR A 9 -1.72 1.18 -8.53
C TYR A 9 -3.14 1.75 -8.51
N VAL A 10 -4.03 1.13 -7.72
CA VAL A 10 -5.44 1.52 -7.59
C VAL A 10 -5.67 2.19 -6.24
N GLY A 11 -6.15 3.44 -6.29
CA GLY A 11 -6.36 4.29 -5.11
C GLY A 11 -5.44 5.50 -5.09
N VAL A 12 -5.83 6.54 -4.36
CA VAL A 12 -5.11 7.81 -4.32
C VAL A 12 -4.72 8.26 -2.90
N SER A 13 -5.22 7.60 -1.87
CA SER A 13 -4.78 7.81 -0.48
C SER A 13 -4.56 6.48 0.24
N GLY A 14 -3.93 6.52 1.42
CA GLY A 14 -3.75 5.36 2.29
C GLY A 14 -3.71 5.81 3.74
N SER A 15 -4.49 5.16 4.61
CA SER A 15 -4.55 5.54 6.03
C SER A 15 -3.27 5.16 6.78
N ARG A 16 -2.93 5.92 7.84
CA ARG A 16 -1.80 5.60 8.73
C ARG A 16 -1.93 4.19 9.33
N GLN A 17 -3.16 3.76 9.64
CA GLN A 17 -3.43 2.41 10.13
C GLN A 17 -3.13 1.34 9.08
N SER A 18 -3.49 1.58 7.80
CA SER A 18 -3.15 0.66 6.71
C SER A 18 -1.65 0.50 6.57
N ILE A 19 -0.88 1.59 6.70
CA ILE A 19 0.59 1.56 6.64
C ILE A 19 1.16 0.76 7.82
N ALA A 20 0.67 1.00 9.05
CA ALA A 20 1.11 0.28 10.24
C ALA A 20 0.88 -1.24 10.12
N ASN A 21 -0.29 -1.65 9.60
CA ASN A 21 -0.60 -3.07 9.39
C ASN A 21 0.35 -3.72 8.38
N VAL A 22 0.73 -3.03 7.30
CA VAL A 22 1.70 -3.54 6.32
C VAL A 22 3.08 -3.67 6.96
N MET A 23 3.50 -2.68 7.76
CA MET A 23 4.79 -2.74 8.47
C MET A 23 4.86 -3.92 9.44
N LEU A 24 3.79 -4.20 10.20
CA LEU A 24 3.75 -5.36 11.08
C LEU A 24 3.91 -6.68 10.32
N LYS A 25 3.34 -6.79 9.11
CA LYS A 25 3.53 -7.97 8.25
C LYS A 25 4.97 -8.11 7.78
N ILE A 26 5.59 -7.02 7.28
CA ILE A 26 6.99 -7.02 6.82
C ILE A 26 7.94 -7.39 7.97
N VAL A 27 7.68 -6.91 9.19
CA VAL A 27 8.50 -7.26 10.35
C VAL A 27 8.32 -8.72 10.74
N ALA A 28 7.10 -9.26 10.64
CA ALA A 28 6.80 -10.65 10.96
C ALA A 28 7.39 -11.63 9.93
N ASP A 29 7.38 -11.27 8.64
CA ASP A 29 8.03 -12.03 7.56
C ASP A 29 8.66 -11.08 6.53
N PRO A 30 9.95 -10.75 6.67
CA PRO A 30 10.61 -9.82 5.76
C PRO A 30 10.84 -10.41 4.37
N THR A 31 10.70 -11.72 4.19
CA THR A 31 10.92 -12.37 2.88
C THR A 31 9.80 -12.07 1.90
N ASP A 32 8.59 -11.79 2.38
CA ASP A 32 7.38 -11.48 1.58
C ASP A 32 7.56 -10.24 0.69
N THR A 33 8.41 -9.29 1.11
CA THR A 33 8.69 -8.06 0.35
C THR A 33 10.18 -7.81 0.13
N ALA A 34 11.04 -8.79 0.41
CA ALA A 34 12.48 -8.61 0.32
C ALA A 34 12.91 -8.19 -1.10
N ASN A 35 13.61 -7.07 -1.20
CA ASN A 35 14.07 -6.49 -2.48
C ASN A 35 12.94 -6.13 -3.45
N ASN A 36 11.69 -6.08 -3.00
CA ASN A 36 10.53 -5.68 -3.80
C ASN A 36 10.07 -4.28 -3.39
N SER A 37 9.68 -3.47 -4.39
CA SER A 37 9.05 -2.17 -4.14
C SER A 37 7.54 -2.36 -4.15
N ILE A 38 6.89 -1.97 -3.06
CA ILE A 38 5.45 -2.11 -2.90
C ILE A 38 4.74 -0.76 -2.82
N GLY A 39 3.59 -0.66 -3.49
CA GLY A 39 2.63 0.42 -3.33
C GLY A 39 1.60 0.07 -2.25
N ILE A 40 1.13 1.09 -1.52
CA ILE A 40 0.04 0.95 -0.55
C ILE A 40 -1.01 2.02 -0.88
N ALA A 41 -2.27 1.61 -1.07
CA ALA A 41 -3.39 2.50 -1.36
C ALA A 41 -4.73 1.91 -0.87
N GLY A 42 -5.67 2.78 -0.49
CA GLY A 42 -7.08 2.45 -0.32
C GLY A 42 -7.75 2.34 -1.69
N PRO A 43 -8.20 1.15 -2.11
CA PRO A 43 -8.79 0.97 -3.46
C PRO A 43 -10.11 1.73 -3.63
N ASP A 44 -10.79 2.02 -2.52
CA ASP A 44 -11.99 2.86 -2.42
C ASP A 44 -11.74 4.33 -2.78
N THR A 45 -10.50 4.80 -2.71
CA THR A 45 -10.12 6.18 -3.04
C THR A 45 -9.77 6.36 -4.52
N ALA A 46 -9.99 5.34 -5.36
CA ALA A 46 -9.64 5.39 -6.77
C ALA A 46 -10.48 6.45 -7.52
N GLY A 47 -9.79 7.35 -8.24
CA GLY A 47 -10.45 8.41 -9.02
C GLY A 47 -10.77 9.68 -8.23
N GLU A 48 -10.45 9.74 -6.94
CA GLU A 48 -10.60 10.97 -6.14
C GLU A 48 -9.48 12.00 -6.46
N ASN A 49 -9.76 13.29 -6.24
CA ASN A 49 -8.76 14.35 -6.37
C ASN A 49 -7.82 14.34 -5.15
N ARG A 50 -6.52 14.19 -5.39
CA ARG A 50 -5.49 14.08 -4.34
C ARG A 50 -5.13 15.43 -3.71
N PRO A 51 -4.76 15.45 -2.40
CA PRO A 51 -4.85 14.37 -1.42
C PRO A 51 -6.15 14.43 -0.58
N ILE A 52 -6.67 13.24 -0.26
CA ILE A 52 -7.76 13.04 0.70
C ILE A 52 -7.09 12.75 2.04
N TYR A 53 -7.37 13.57 3.06
CA TYR A 53 -6.76 13.51 4.40
C TYR A 53 -7.60 12.71 5.39
#